data_AF-C3VHP1-F1
#
_entry.id   AF-C3VHP1-F1
#
_cell.length_a   1.000
_cell.length_b   1.000
_cell.length_c   1.000
_cell.angle_alpha   90.00
_cell.angle_beta   90.00
_cell.angle_gamma   90.00
#
_symmetry.space_group_name_H-M   'P 1'
#
loop_
_entity.id
_entity.type
_entity.pdbx_description
1 polymer ?
#
loop_
_entity_poly.entity_id
_entity_poly.type
_entity_poly.pdbx_seq_one_letter_code
_entity_poly.pdbx_strand_id
1 'polypeptide(L)'
;TVMSTYLQSFLPKPQQVTRIIRLNHPCVPRVSCKATDDTQNPATRRDVLIGLGGLYGATNLADRTAYAKPITPPDLTNCELVDLPNPENPTNCCPPLPKKIIDFRPPSPFSPLRTRRAAHLVDEDYVAKYAEAISLMKSLPEDDPRNFYQQANVHCAYCDDAYEQVGFPKLELDVHFCWLFFPWHRYYLYFYERILGKLINDPTFALPFWNWDSPSGMQMPYIFTDPKSPLYDQLRDQNHQPPVLLDFDYAAGDPNPTNANKLYSSNLRVMYKQMVSGAAKPTLFFGKPYRAGDDSRPGAGTIET
;
A
#
# COMPACT_ATOMS: atom_id res chain seq x y z
N THR A 1 71.51 -0.49 35.58
CA THR A 1 70.77 -0.78 36.82
C THR A 1 69.28 -0.72 36.54
N VAL A 2 68.70 -1.92 36.43
CA VAL A 2 67.28 -2.33 36.59
C VAL A 2 66.20 -1.66 35.72
N MET A 3 65.83 -2.38 34.66
CA MET A 3 64.48 -2.39 34.05
C MET A 3 63.42 -2.76 35.08
N SER A 4 62.27 -2.07 35.08
CA SER A 4 61.07 -2.55 35.78
C SER A 4 59.96 -2.82 34.77
N THR A 5 59.78 -4.11 34.50
CA THR A 5 58.67 -4.69 33.74
C THR A 5 57.44 -4.79 34.63
N TYR A 6 56.38 -4.06 34.33
CA TYR A 6 55.07 -4.31 34.92
C TYR A 6 54.31 -5.33 34.06
N LEU A 7 54.30 -6.59 34.51
CA LEU A 7 53.32 -7.58 34.06
C LEU A 7 51.94 -7.18 34.60
N GLN A 8 50.97 -6.93 33.71
CA GLN A 8 49.56 -6.95 34.07
C GLN A 8 49.05 -8.39 33.96
N SER A 9 48.75 -8.98 35.11
CA SER A 9 48.04 -10.25 35.23
C SER A 9 46.57 -10.07 34.83
N PHE A 10 46.15 -10.76 33.76
CA PHE A 10 44.74 -10.97 33.45
C PHE A 10 44.15 -11.98 34.44
N LEU A 11 43.36 -11.49 35.40
CA LEU A 11 42.45 -12.32 36.19
C LEU A 11 41.01 -11.92 35.83
N PRO A 12 40.17 -12.86 35.37
CA PRO A 12 38.76 -12.58 35.06
C PRO A 12 37.98 -12.29 36.35
N LYS A 13 37.27 -11.16 36.37
CA LYS A 13 36.31 -10.84 37.45
C LYS A 13 35.09 -11.79 37.36
N PRO A 14 34.58 -12.30 38.49
CA PRO A 14 33.41 -13.17 38.50
C PRO A 14 32.15 -12.40 38.06
N GLN A 15 31.35 -13.03 37.18
CA GLN A 15 30.02 -12.55 36.82
C GLN A 15 29.12 -12.56 38.06
N GLN A 16 28.65 -11.38 38.46
CA GLN A 16 27.52 -11.28 39.39
C GLN A 16 26.25 -11.68 38.65
N VAL A 17 25.74 -12.88 38.96
CA VAL A 17 24.41 -13.32 38.54
C VAL A 17 23.39 -12.53 39.36
N THR A 18 22.81 -11.50 38.77
CA THR A 18 21.62 -10.85 39.31
C THR A 18 20.45 -11.82 39.25
N ARG A 19 20.04 -12.34 40.41
CA ARG A 19 18.76 -13.05 40.57
C ARG A 19 17.64 -12.05 40.28
N ILE A 20 16.97 -12.23 39.14
CA ILE A 20 15.70 -11.56 38.87
C ILE A 20 14.69 -12.09 39.88
N ILE A 21 14.33 -11.25 40.85
CA ILE A 21 13.17 -11.47 41.71
C ILE A 21 11.95 -11.42 40.78
N ARG A 22 11.25 -12.54 40.63
CA ARG A 22 9.95 -12.59 39.95
C ARG A 22 8.99 -11.68 40.73
N LEU A 23 8.69 -10.53 40.16
CA LEU A 23 7.58 -9.71 40.62
C LEU A 23 6.30 -10.53 40.40
N ASN A 24 5.54 -10.75 41.47
CA ASN A 24 4.22 -11.36 41.41
C ASN A 24 3.33 -10.54 40.47
N HIS A 25 2.88 -11.16 39.39
CA HIS A 25 1.88 -10.56 38.52
C HIS A 25 0.58 -10.33 39.32
N PRO A 26 -0.04 -9.14 39.26
CA PRO A 26 -1.39 -8.98 39.76
C PRO A 26 -2.32 -9.92 38.98
N CYS A 27 -3.11 -10.68 39.72
CA CYS A 27 -4.04 -11.67 39.21
C CYS A 27 -5.06 -10.98 38.30
N VAL A 28 -4.92 -11.12 36.99
CA VAL A 28 -5.96 -10.71 36.03
C VAL A 28 -7.10 -11.73 36.16
N PRO A 29 -8.35 -11.33 36.44
CA PRO A 29 -9.44 -12.28 36.51
C PRO A 29 -9.60 -12.94 35.14
N ARG A 30 -9.40 -14.26 35.11
CA ARG A 30 -9.58 -15.09 33.93
C ARG A 30 -11.08 -15.21 33.68
N VAL A 31 -11.61 -14.42 32.75
CA VAL A 31 -13.01 -14.61 32.30
C VAL A 31 -13.05 -15.90 31.51
N SER A 32 -13.58 -16.95 32.14
CA SER A 32 -13.91 -18.21 31.48
C SER A 32 -15.28 -18.05 30.83
N CYS A 33 -15.32 -17.99 29.50
CA CYS A 33 -16.57 -18.13 28.77
C CYS A 33 -16.95 -19.61 28.77
N LYS A 34 -17.84 -20.02 29.67
CA LYS A 34 -18.62 -21.24 29.50
C LYS A 34 -19.70 -20.93 28.48
N ALA A 35 -19.66 -21.56 27.32
CA ALA A 35 -20.80 -21.63 26.43
C ALA A 35 -21.82 -22.58 27.07
N THR A 36 -22.86 -22.02 27.66
CA THR A 36 -24.13 -22.73 27.84
C THR A 36 -24.98 -22.38 26.63
N ASP A 37 -25.38 -23.40 25.87
CA ASP A 37 -26.46 -23.29 24.89
C ASP A 37 -27.68 -22.68 25.58
N ASP A 38 -28.04 -21.47 25.17
CA ASP A 38 -29.43 -21.10 24.97
C ASP A 38 -29.52 -19.77 24.21
N THR A 39 -30.49 -19.74 23.32
CA THR A 39 -30.78 -18.72 22.31
C THR A 39 -30.86 -17.28 22.87
N GLN A 40 -29.85 -16.44 22.60
CA GLN A 40 -29.97 -14.99 22.36
C GLN A 40 -28.58 -14.37 22.09
N ASN A 41 -28.45 -13.65 20.96
CA ASN A 41 -27.22 -12.97 20.52
C ASN A 41 -26.67 -12.00 21.58
N PRO A 42 -25.37 -12.02 21.92
CA PRO A 42 -24.78 -10.98 22.76
C PRO A 42 -24.52 -9.71 21.95
N ALA A 43 -25.01 -8.59 22.49
CA ALA A 43 -24.87 -7.24 21.97
C ALA A 43 -23.41 -6.88 21.66
N THR A 44 -23.16 -6.39 20.44
CA THR A 44 -21.85 -5.87 20.06
C THR A 44 -21.69 -4.43 20.57
N ARG A 45 -20.46 -3.91 20.60
CA ARG A 45 -20.13 -2.54 21.04
C ARG A 45 -20.90 -1.42 20.28
N ARG A 46 -21.61 -1.77 19.19
CA ARG A 46 -22.52 -0.88 18.44
C ARG A 46 -23.89 -0.69 19.12
N ASP A 47 -24.34 -1.63 19.94
CA ASP A 47 -25.69 -1.63 20.52
C ASP A 47 -25.80 -0.79 21.81
N VAL A 48 -24.66 -0.42 22.42
CA VAL A 48 -24.63 0.40 23.65
C VAL A 48 -24.95 1.88 23.38
N LEU A 49 -24.87 2.35 22.12
CA LEU A 49 -25.16 3.75 21.76
C LEU A 49 -26.60 4.00 21.28
N ILE A 50 -27.44 2.96 21.21
CA ILE A 50 -28.84 3.08 20.78
C ILE A 50 -29.83 2.91 21.95
N GLY A 51 -29.34 2.52 23.14
CA GLY A 51 -30.19 2.22 24.32
C GLY A 51 -30.42 3.34 25.34
N LEU A 52 -29.97 4.59 25.08
CA LEU A 52 -30.14 5.72 26.02
C LEU A 52 -30.92 6.88 25.39
N GLY A 53 -32.04 6.58 24.73
CA GLY A 53 -33.00 7.58 24.29
C GLY A 53 -34.15 7.77 25.28
N GLY A 54 -34.35 9.00 25.76
CA GLY A 54 -35.71 9.50 26.03
C GLY A 54 -35.89 10.34 27.28
N LEU A 55 -36.00 11.67 27.13
CA LEU A 55 -37.21 12.48 27.38
C LEU A 55 -36.85 13.97 27.44
N TYR A 56 -37.71 14.79 26.81
CA TYR A 56 -37.71 16.27 26.71
C TYR A 56 -36.91 16.90 25.56
N GLY A 57 -37.63 17.35 24.53
CA GLY A 57 -37.10 18.24 23.49
C GLY A 57 -37.73 18.02 22.11
N ALA A 58 -39.03 18.23 21.97
CA ALA A 58 -39.69 18.30 20.66
C ALA A 58 -39.46 19.69 20.03
N THR A 59 -38.38 19.86 19.27
CA THR A 59 -38.25 20.87 18.20
C THR A 59 -37.13 20.45 17.22
N ASN A 60 -37.45 20.48 15.92
CA ASN A 60 -36.58 20.21 14.75
C ASN A 60 -36.15 18.76 14.50
N LEU A 61 -37.09 17.95 13.98
CA LEU A 61 -36.80 16.70 13.26
C LEU A 61 -36.38 16.99 11.80
N ALA A 62 -35.35 17.83 11.61
CA ALA A 62 -34.59 17.81 10.37
C ALA A 62 -33.50 16.75 10.53
N ASP A 63 -33.75 15.60 9.93
CA ASP A 63 -32.79 14.58 9.51
C ASP A 63 -31.55 14.38 10.42
N ARG A 64 -31.77 13.76 11.58
CA ARG A 64 -30.69 13.32 12.49
C ARG A 64 -30.30 11.86 12.30
N THR A 65 -30.47 11.35 11.08
CA THR A 65 -29.90 10.06 10.71
C THR A 65 -28.49 10.33 10.17
N ALA A 66 -27.47 9.85 10.88
CA ALA A 66 -26.09 9.90 10.39
C ALA A 66 -25.92 8.88 9.25
N TYR A 67 -26.40 9.20 8.05
CA TYR A 67 -26.15 8.37 6.87
C TYR A 67 -24.68 8.49 6.47
N ALA A 68 -23.99 7.36 6.44
CA ALA A 68 -22.68 7.28 5.81
C ALA A 68 -22.85 7.53 4.30
N LYS A 69 -21.99 8.38 3.74
CA LYS A 69 -21.89 8.63 2.30
C LYS A 69 -20.57 8.08 1.76
N PRO A 70 -20.35 6.75 1.77
CA PRO A 70 -19.11 6.20 1.22
C PRO A 70 -19.06 6.44 -0.28
N ILE A 71 -17.87 6.69 -0.80
CA ILE A 71 -17.60 6.51 -2.22
C ILE A 71 -17.91 5.05 -2.57
N THR A 72 -18.69 4.84 -3.63
CA THR A 72 -19.05 3.52 -4.16
C THR A 72 -18.17 3.17 -5.36
N PRO A 73 -18.03 1.88 -5.72
CA PRO A 73 -17.46 1.51 -7.00
C PRO A 73 -18.18 2.22 -8.16
N PRO A 74 -17.45 2.66 -9.20
CA PRO A 74 -18.05 3.34 -10.34
C PRO A 74 -18.93 2.40 -11.17
N ASP A 75 -19.83 2.99 -11.95
CA ASP A 75 -20.55 2.26 -12.98
C ASP A 75 -19.64 2.09 -14.21
N LEU A 76 -19.23 0.86 -14.47
CA LEU A 76 -18.27 0.56 -15.55
C LEU A 76 -18.85 0.84 -16.94
N THR A 77 -20.17 0.95 -17.10
CA THR A 77 -20.77 1.33 -18.40
C THR A 77 -20.65 2.82 -18.69
N ASN A 78 -20.33 3.65 -17.68
CA ASN A 78 -20.18 5.10 -17.79
C ASN A 78 -18.70 5.50 -17.67
N CYS A 79 -17.81 4.65 -18.19
CA CYS A 79 -16.41 5.00 -18.31
C CYS A 79 -16.19 5.91 -19.53
N GLU A 80 -15.44 6.99 -19.34
CA GLU A 80 -15.14 7.97 -20.37
C GLU A 80 -13.67 7.95 -20.79
N LEU A 81 -13.37 8.59 -21.92
CA LEU A 81 -11.99 8.77 -22.39
C LEU A 81 -11.29 9.81 -21.51
N VAL A 82 -10.00 9.62 -21.25
CA VAL A 82 -9.22 10.56 -20.44
C VAL A 82 -8.38 11.49 -21.33
N ASP A 83 -8.30 12.76 -20.99
CA ASP A 83 -7.59 13.79 -21.78
C ASP A 83 -6.06 13.75 -21.61
N LEU A 84 -5.54 12.79 -20.83
CA LEU A 84 -4.11 12.59 -20.66
C LEU A 84 -3.54 11.57 -21.67
N PRO A 85 -2.31 11.77 -22.18
CA PRO A 85 -1.40 12.88 -21.89
C PRO A 85 -1.66 14.17 -22.71
N ASN A 86 -2.54 14.12 -23.72
CA ASN A 86 -2.89 15.27 -24.55
C ASN A 86 -4.40 15.24 -24.89
N PRO A 87 -5.15 16.34 -24.64
CA PRO A 87 -6.58 16.42 -24.96
C PRO A 87 -6.92 16.19 -26.45
N GLU A 88 -5.97 16.42 -27.36
CA GLU A 88 -6.19 16.17 -28.80
C GLU A 88 -6.17 14.68 -29.17
N ASN A 89 -5.63 13.82 -28.30
CA ASN A 89 -5.57 12.37 -28.48
C ASN A 89 -5.88 11.67 -27.15
N PRO A 90 -7.16 11.65 -26.74
CA PRO A 90 -7.56 11.13 -25.45
C PRO A 90 -7.33 9.62 -25.36
N THR A 91 -6.93 9.15 -24.18
CA THR A 91 -6.61 7.74 -23.93
C THR A 91 -7.86 6.99 -23.50
N ASN A 92 -8.07 5.79 -24.06
CA ASN A 92 -9.13 4.89 -23.59
C ASN A 92 -8.59 3.95 -22.51
N CYS A 93 -8.96 4.23 -21.26
CA CYS A 93 -8.61 3.40 -20.10
C CYS A 93 -9.76 2.51 -19.62
N CYS A 94 -10.85 2.44 -20.38
CA CYS A 94 -12.04 1.72 -19.95
C CYS A 94 -11.83 0.21 -19.98
N PRO A 95 -12.16 -0.50 -18.88
CA PRO A 95 -11.98 -1.93 -18.81
C PRO A 95 -13.02 -2.66 -19.68
N PRO A 96 -12.73 -3.90 -20.10
CA PRO A 96 -13.75 -4.78 -20.69
C PRO A 96 -14.93 -4.95 -19.72
N LEU A 97 -16.16 -4.80 -20.24
CA LEU A 97 -17.36 -4.85 -19.40
C LEU A 97 -17.58 -6.25 -18.81
N PRO A 98 -17.72 -6.37 -17.47
CA PRO A 98 -17.98 -7.66 -16.85
C PRO A 98 -19.43 -8.09 -17.10
N LYS A 99 -19.65 -9.40 -17.24
CA LYS A 99 -21.01 -9.96 -17.30
C LYS A 99 -21.76 -9.83 -15.97
N LYS A 100 -21.02 -9.85 -14.86
CA LYS A 100 -21.57 -9.79 -13.50
C LYS A 100 -20.50 -9.31 -12.53
N ILE A 101 -20.86 -8.35 -11.69
CA ILE A 101 -20.08 -7.93 -10.52
C ILE A 101 -20.51 -8.80 -9.33
N ILE A 102 -19.54 -9.30 -8.56
CA ILE A 102 -19.77 -10.16 -7.40
C ILE A 102 -19.08 -9.58 -6.17
N ASP A 103 -19.65 -9.84 -5.00
CA ASP A 103 -19.03 -9.44 -3.73
C ASP A 103 -17.72 -10.20 -3.51
N PHE A 104 -16.68 -9.44 -3.14
CA PHE A 104 -15.39 -10.00 -2.79
C PHE A 104 -15.51 -10.96 -1.61
N ARG A 105 -14.81 -12.11 -1.71
CA ARG A 105 -14.63 -13.05 -0.61
C ARG A 105 -13.13 -13.20 -0.34
N PRO A 106 -12.69 -13.04 0.93
CA PRO A 106 -11.31 -13.28 1.30
C PRO A 106 -10.85 -14.69 0.90
N PRO A 107 -9.54 -14.88 0.63
CA PRO A 107 -9.01 -16.20 0.35
C PRO A 107 -9.20 -17.12 1.56
N SER A 108 -9.23 -18.44 1.31
CA SER A 108 -9.31 -19.44 2.39
C SER A 108 -8.19 -19.21 3.42
N PRO A 109 -8.46 -19.36 4.73
CA PRO A 109 -7.43 -19.34 5.77
C PRO A 109 -6.30 -20.36 5.56
N PHE A 110 -6.54 -21.41 4.77
CA PHE A 110 -5.56 -22.44 4.42
C PHE A 110 -4.75 -22.11 3.15
N SER A 111 -5.01 -20.98 2.50
CA SER A 111 -4.22 -20.54 1.35
C SER A 111 -2.78 -20.26 1.78
N PRO A 112 -1.77 -20.56 0.95
CA PRO A 112 -0.39 -20.30 1.30
C PRO A 112 -0.17 -18.79 1.50
N LEU A 113 0.61 -18.46 2.54
CA LEU A 113 1.06 -17.10 2.78
C LEU A 113 2.08 -16.70 1.70
N ARG A 114 1.89 -15.50 1.15
CA ARG A 114 2.82 -14.90 0.18
C ARG A 114 3.73 -13.91 0.89
N THR A 115 5.03 -14.05 0.68
CA THR A 115 6.04 -13.18 1.27
C THR A 115 6.72 -12.39 0.17
N ARG A 116 6.40 -11.10 0.10
CA ARG A 116 7.06 -10.16 -0.83
C ARG A 116 8.52 -9.99 -0.43
N ARG A 117 9.41 -10.00 -1.41
CA ARG A 117 10.87 -9.89 -1.22
C ARG A 117 11.37 -8.53 -1.69
N ALA A 118 12.42 -8.03 -1.04
CA ALA A 118 13.06 -6.79 -1.49
C ALA A 118 13.70 -7.02 -2.87
N ALA A 119 13.38 -6.17 -3.85
CA ALA A 119 13.76 -6.36 -5.25
C ALA A 119 15.28 -6.40 -5.50
N HIS A 120 16.09 -5.81 -4.60
CA HIS A 120 17.55 -5.83 -4.70
C HIS A 120 18.19 -7.10 -4.10
N LEU A 121 17.41 -8.00 -3.48
CA LEU A 121 17.86 -9.21 -2.81
C LEU A 121 17.29 -10.50 -3.43
N VAL A 122 16.58 -10.40 -4.55
CA VAL A 122 16.02 -11.58 -5.22
C VAL A 122 17.11 -12.33 -5.99
N ASP A 123 16.99 -13.65 -6.06
CA ASP A 123 17.88 -14.53 -6.80
C ASP A 123 17.48 -14.65 -8.28
N GLU A 124 18.35 -15.25 -9.09
CA GLU A 124 18.12 -15.41 -10.54
C GLU A 124 16.86 -16.24 -10.85
N ASP A 125 16.57 -17.27 -10.05
CA ASP A 125 15.36 -18.10 -10.19
C ASP A 125 14.09 -17.27 -10.00
N TYR A 126 14.06 -16.41 -8.98
CA TYR A 126 12.96 -15.49 -8.76
C TYR A 126 12.82 -14.49 -9.91
N VAL A 127 13.92 -13.93 -10.40
CA VAL A 127 13.91 -12.99 -11.53
C VAL A 127 13.36 -13.66 -12.79
N ALA A 128 13.82 -14.87 -13.11
CA ALA A 128 13.34 -15.64 -14.26
C ALA A 128 11.83 -15.91 -14.14
N LYS A 129 11.36 -16.34 -12.96
CA LYS A 129 9.93 -16.57 -12.71
C LYS A 129 9.09 -15.30 -12.80
N TYR A 130 9.57 -14.17 -12.29
CA TYR A 130 8.85 -12.90 -12.38
C TYR A 130 8.80 -12.39 -13.83
N ALA A 131 9.91 -12.50 -14.55
CA ALA A 131 9.99 -12.18 -15.97
C ALA A 131 9.02 -13.04 -16.80
N GLU A 132 8.95 -14.35 -16.54
CA GLU A 132 7.98 -15.25 -17.18
C GLU A 132 6.54 -14.81 -16.91
N ALA A 133 6.19 -14.51 -15.65
CA ALA A 133 4.84 -14.06 -15.30
C ALA A 133 4.43 -12.78 -16.04
N ILE A 134 5.34 -11.80 -16.14
CA ILE A 134 5.10 -10.55 -16.89
C ILE A 134 5.04 -10.80 -18.40
N SER A 135 5.89 -11.67 -18.94
CA SER A 135 5.86 -12.06 -20.35
C SER A 135 4.51 -12.70 -20.72
N LEU A 136 4.02 -13.64 -19.91
CA LEU A 136 2.71 -14.26 -20.11
C LEU A 136 1.58 -13.23 -20.01
N MET A 137 1.65 -12.31 -19.05
CA MET A 137 0.65 -11.27 -18.86
C MET A 137 0.58 -10.29 -20.03
N LYS A 138 1.73 -9.93 -20.62
CA LYS A 138 1.82 -9.12 -21.84
C LYS A 138 1.33 -9.87 -23.09
N SER A 139 1.40 -11.19 -23.08
CA SER A 139 1.00 -12.05 -24.22
C SER A 139 -0.49 -12.41 -24.22
N LEU A 140 -1.26 -12.01 -23.20
CA LEU A 140 -2.70 -12.20 -23.18
C LEU A 140 -3.38 -11.35 -24.27
N PRO A 141 -4.58 -11.74 -24.76
CA PRO A 141 -5.38 -10.89 -25.64
C PRO A 141 -5.56 -9.47 -25.08
N GLU A 142 -5.60 -8.46 -25.94
CA GLU A 142 -5.72 -7.05 -25.53
C GLU A 142 -7.03 -6.76 -24.79
N ASP A 143 -8.08 -7.54 -25.04
CA ASP A 143 -9.38 -7.46 -24.38
C ASP A 143 -9.50 -8.36 -23.14
N ASP A 144 -8.46 -9.13 -22.80
CA ASP A 144 -8.43 -9.88 -21.55
C ASP A 144 -8.19 -8.90 -20.39
N PRO A 145 -9.09 -8.80 -19.39
CA PRO A 145 -8.92 -7.84 -18.29
C PRO A 145 -7.65 -8.07 -17.47
N ARG A 146 -6.98 -9.22 -17.61
CA ARG A 146 -5.72 -9.56 -16.96
C ARG A 146 -4.49 -9.15 -17.77
N ASN A 147 -4.66 -8.73 -19.03
CA ASN A 147 -3.56 -8.25 -19.86
C ASN A 147 -2.78 -7.13 -19.15
N PHE A 148 -1.48 -7.07 -19.38
CA PHE A 148 -0.59 -6.10 -18.76
C PHE A 148 -1.08 -4.65 -18.92
N TYR A 149 -1.52 -4.28 -20.14
CA TYR A 149 -2.01 -2.95 -20.44
C TYR A 149 -3.42 -2.72 -19.88
N GLN A 150 -4.27 -3.75 -19.83
CA GLN A 150 -5.57 -3.63 -19.16
C GLN A 150 -5.43 -3.40 -17.65
N GLN A 151 -4.43 -4.02 -17.00
CA GLN A 151 -4.13 -3.71 -15.61
C GLN A 151 -3.61 -2.28 -15.44
N ALA A 152 -2.75 -1.80 -16.35
CA ALA A 152 -2.33 -0.39 -16.35
C ALA A 152 -3.52 0.57 -16.52
N ASN A 153 -4.47 0.23 -17.39
CA ASN A 153 -5.69 1.01 -17.62
C ASN A 153 -6.59 1.08 -16.37
N VAL A 154 -6.58 0.09 -15.49
CA VAL A 154 -7.29 0.17 -14.19
C VAL A 154 -6.76 1.34 -13.36
N HIS A 155 -5.44 1.58 -13.34
CA HIS A 155 -4.90 2.75 -12.66
C HIS A 155 -5.33 4.04 -13.34
N CYS A 156 -5.16 4.13 -14.65
CA CYS A 156 -5.57 5.31 -15.41
C CYS A 156 -7.05 5.67 -15.14
N ALA A 157 -7.97 4.70 -15.24
CA ALA A 157 -9.39 4.97 -15.12
C ALA A 157 -9.83 5.47 -13.73
N TYR A 158 -9.14 5.08 -12.66
CA TYR A 158 -9.49 5.49 -11.29
C TYR A 158 -8.77 6.76 -10.82
N CYS A 159 -7.84 7.28 -11.61
CA CYS A 159 -6.91 8.34 -11.21
C CYS A 159 -6.93 9.55 -12.14
N ASP A 160 -7.37 9.35 -13.39
CA ASP A 160 -7.37 10.34 -14.46
C ASP A 160 -8.80 10.64 -14.96
N ASP A 161 -9.76 10.66 -14.02
CA ASP A 161 -11.12 11.20 -14.21
C ASP A 161 -12.01 10.43 -15.23
N ALA A 162 -11.70 9.15 -15.50
CA ALA A 162 -12.52 8.32 -16.41
C ALA A 162 -13.88 7.91 -15.82
N TYR A 163 -14.11 8.13 -14.52
CA TYR A 163 -15.35 7.78 -13.84
C TYR A 163 -15.91 8.95 -13.05
N GLU A 164 -17.24 9.06 -13.06
CA GLU A 164 -17.99 9.91 -12.13
C GLU A 164 -18.46 9.13 -10.90
N GLN A 165 -18.74 9.86 -9.82
CA GLN A 165 -19.35 9.30 -8.62
C GLN A 165 -20.81 8.90 -8.88
N VAL A 166 -21.15 7.65 -8.54
CA VAL A 166 -22.52 7.13 -8.70
C VAL A 166 -23.51 7.99 -7.91
N GLY A 167 -24.49 8.55 -8.61
CA GLY A 167 -25.51 9.42 -8.02
C GLY A 167 -25.11 10.91 -7.92
N PHE A 168 -23.91 11.27 -8.36
CA PHE A 168 -23.41 12.66 -8.39
C PHE A 168 -22.79 12.96 -9.76
N PRO A 169 -23.62 13.20 -10.80
CA PRO A 169 -23.11 13.47 -12.14
C PRO A 169 -22.19 14.69 -12.16
N LYS A 170 -21.16 14.69 -13.02
CA LYS A 170 -20.11 15.70 -13.13
C LYS A 170 -19.16 15.81 -11.93
N LEU A 171 -19.22 14.86 -11.02
CA LEU A 171 -18.31 14.80 -9.88
C LEU A 171 -17.36 13.62 -10.09
N GLU A 172 -16.11 13.94 -10.38
CA GLU A 172 -15.07 12.96 -10.67
C GLU A 172 -14.81 12.04 -9.48
N LEU A 173 -14.45 10.80 -9.79
CA LEU A 173 -13.90 9.83 -8.87
C LEU A 173 -12.38 9.80 -9.00
N ASP A 174 -11.69 10.16 -7.92
CA ASP A 174 -10.23 9.98 -7.82
C ASP A 174 -9.86 9.29 -6.51
N VAL A 175 -9.01 8.28 -6.60
CA VAL A 175 -8.51 7.50 -5.47
C VAL A 175 -7.25 8.09 -4.86
N HIS A 176 -6.62 9.04 -5.53
CA HIS A 176 -5.49 9.84 -5.05
C HIS A 176 -5.94 11.05 -4.24
N PHE A 177 -4.96 11.64 -3.56
CA PHE A 177 -5.06 12.82 -2.72
C PHE A 177 -6.18 12.71 -1.68
N CYS A 178 -6.37 11.50 -1.13
CA CYS A 178 -7.40 11.22 -0.14
C CYS A 178 -7.12 9.91 0.61
N TRP A 179 -7.94 9.63 1.63
CA TRP A 179 -7.85 8.41 2.44
C TRP A 179 -8.07 7.08 1.68
N LEU A 180 -8.47 7.11 0.40
CA LEU A 180 -8.66 5.91 -0.42
C LEU A 180 -7.34 5.44 -1.06
N PHE A 181 -6.30 6.27 -1.08
CA PHE A 181 -5.00 5.97 -1.69
C PHE A 181 -4.48 4.60 -1.28
N PHE A 182 -4.23 4.38 0.01
CA PHE A 182 -3.71 3.10 0.50
C PHE A 182 -4.62 1.88 0.26
N PRO A 183 -5.91 1.90 0.65
CA PRO A 183 -6.76 0.73 0.46
C PRO A 183 -6.98 0.40 -1.03
N TRP A 184 -7.13 1.40 -1.90
CA TRP A 184 -7.30 1.16 -3.33
C TRP A 184 -6.06 0.49 -3.94
N HIS A 185 -4.86 1.05 -3.72
CA HIS A 185 -3.60 0.48 -4.21
C HIS A 185 -3.33 -0.91 -3.62
N ARG A 186 -3.73 -1.16 -2.37
CA ARG A 186 -3.65 -2.49 -1.75
C ARG A 186 -4.49 -3.52 -2.50
N TYR A 187 -5.74 -3.18 -2.87
CA TYR A 187 -6.60 -4.09 -3.64
C TYR A 187 -6.12 -4.24 -5.09
N TYR A 188 -5.65 -3.16 -5.71
CA TYR A 188 -5.06 -3.20 -7.05
C TYR A 188 -3.89 -4.20 -7.11
N LEU A 189 -2.91 -4.06 -6.20
CA LEU A 189 -1.78 -4.99 -6.13
C LEU A 189 -2.18 -6.40 -5.65
N TYR A 190 -3.24 -6.54 -4.85
CA TYR A 190 -3.74 -7.86 -4.43
C TYR A 190 -4.21 -8.69 -5.63
N PHE A 191 -4.98 -8.10 -6.54
CA PHE A 191 -5.44 -8.80 -7.74
C PHE A 191 -4.30 -8.96 -8.76
N TYR A 192 -3.48 -7.93 -8.97
CA TYR A 192 -2.31 -7.98 -9.86
C TYR A 192 -1.35 -9.13 -9.50
N GLU A 193 -0.97 -9.25 -8.22
CA GLU A 193 -0.11 -10.34 -7.73
C GLU A 193 -0.74 -11.73 -7.97
N ARG A 194 -2.06 -11.85 -7.80
CA ARG A 194 -2.80 -13.10 -8.01
C ARG A 194 -2.89 -13.49 -9.47
N ILE A 195 -3.04 -12.52 -10.36
CA ILE A 195 -3.03 -12.72 -11.81
C ILE A 195 -1.68 -13.32 -12.22
N LEU A 196 -0.58 -12.67 -11.81
CA LEU A 196 0.77 -13.15 -12.10
C LEU A 196 0.98 -14.58 -11.60
N GLY A 197 0.72 -14.85 -10.31
CA GLY A 197 0.86 -16.19 -9.75
C GLY A 197 -0.02 -17.24 -10.46
N LYS A 198 -1.20 -16.85 -10.93
CA LYS A 198 -2.08 -17.75 -11.68
C LYS A 198 -1.53 -18.07 -13.08
N LEU A 199 -0.91 -17.11 -13.76
CA LEU A 199 -0.35 -17.30 -15.10
C LEU A 199 0.80 -18.31 -15.13
N ILE A 200 1.64 -18.30 -14.10
CA ILE A 200 2.77 -19.26 -13.93
C ILE A 200 2.43 -20.47 -13.05
N ASN A 201 1.15 -20.64 -12.68
CA ASN A 201 0.69 -21.72 -11.79
C ASN A 201 1.43 -21.81 -10.44
N ASP A 202 1.91 -20.69 -9.90
CA ASP A 202 2.54 -20.59 -8.59
C ASP A 202 1.61 -19.90 -7.59
N PRO A 203 0.89 -20.65 -6.72
CA PRO A 203 -0.01 -20.06 -5.73
C PRO A 203 0.72 -19.24 -4.66
N THR A 204 2.04 -19.44 -4.52
CA THR A 204 2.92 -18.78 -3.55
C THR A 204 3.67 -17.58 -4.13
N PHE A 205 3.54 -17.31 -5.43
CA PHE A 205 4.14 -16.13 -6.06
C PHE A 205 3.71 -14.86 -5.31
N ALA A 206 4.68 -14.02 -5.02
CA ALA A 206 4.52 -12.75 -4.34
C ALA A 206 5.30 -11.69 -5.11
N LEU A 207 4.72 -10.50 -5.30
CA LEU A 207 5.42 -9.39 -5.96
C LEU A 207 6.68 -9.00 -5.18
N PRO A 208 7.75 -8.56 -5.86
CA PRO A 208 8.83 -7.91 -5.15
C PRO A 208 8.38 -6.51 -4.71
N PHE A 209 9.06 -5.93 -3.73
CA PHE A 209 8.90 -4.52 -3.39
C PHE A 209 10.24 -3.80 -3.55
N TRP A 210 10.20 -2.58 -4.08
CA TRP A 210 11.38 -1.73 -4.10
C TRP A 210 11.60 -1.21 -2.68
N ASN A 211 12.65 -1.71 -2.02
CA ASN A 211 13.00 -1.40 -0.63
C ASN A 211 13.78 -0.09 -0.52
N TRP A 212 13.25 0.98 -1.09
CA TRP A 212 13.95 2.28 -1.18
C TRP A 212 14.17 2.91 0.20
N ASP A 213 13.38 2.60 1.22
CA ASP A 213 13.56 3.10 2.59
C ASP A 213 14.81 2.53 3.30
N SER A 214 15.48 1.54 2.69
CA SER A 214 16.78 1.02 3.13
C SER A 214 17.91 1.48 2.21
N PRO A 215 19.09 1.88 2.74
CA PRO A 215 20.22 2.32 1.91
C PRO A 215 20.60 1.35 0.78
N SER A 216 20.55 0.04 1.00
CA SER A 216 20.90 -0.97 -0.02
C SER A 216 19.86 -1.10 -1.15
N GLY A 217 18.65 -0.57 -0.95
CA GLY A 217 17.57 -0.58 -1.92
C GLY A 217 17.28 0.79 -2.53
N MET A 218 18.06 1.83 -2.25
CA MET A 218 17.84 3.18 -2.78
C MET A 218 18.21 3.36 -4.25
N GLN A 219 18.81 2.36 -4.89
CA GLN A 219 19.00 2.34 -6.34
C GLN A 219 17.81 1.65 -7.00
N MET A 220 17.50 2.02 -8.24
CA MET A 220 16.58 1.26 -9.07
C MET A 220 17.04 -0.21 -9.13
N PRO A 221 16.17 -1.20 -8.83
CA PRO A 221 16.59 -2.59 -8.81
C PRO A 221 17.05 -3.06 -10.20
N TYR A 222 18.25 -3.66 -10.27
CA TYR A 222 18.86 -4.13 -11.52
C TYR A 222 18.00 -5.12 -12.32
N ILE A 223 17.05 -5.82 -11.68
CA ILE A 223 16.11 -6.72 -12.36
C ILE A 223 15.25 -6.01 -13.41
N PHE A 224 15.14 -4.68 -13.32
CA PHE A 224 14.38 -3.85 -14.25
C PHE A 224 15.24 -3.21 -15.33
N THR A 225 16.58 -3.34 -15.32
CA THR A 225 17.46 -2.56 -16.22
C THR A 225 17.88 -3.28 -17.50
N ASP A 226 17.68 -4.59 -17.62
CA ASP A 226 18.06 -5.36 -18.81
C ASP A 226 17.06 -5.12 -19.97
N PRO A 227 17.45 -4.47 -21.09
CA PRO A 227 16.56 -4.21 -22.22
C PRO A 227 15.96 -5.45 -22.88
N LYS A 228 16.51 -6.64 -22.63
CA LYS A 228 15.98 -7.91 -23.15
C LYS A 228 14.93 -8.53 -22.23
N SER A 229 14.81 -8.05 -21.00
CA SER A 229 13.86 -8.57 -20.01
C SER A 229 12.45 -8.02 -20.26
N PRO A 230 11.39 -8.83 -20.10
CA PRO A 230 10.01 -8.33 -20.11
C PRO A 230 9.70 -7.36 -18.95
N LEU A 231 10.57 -7.29 -17.93
CA LEU A 231 10.49 -6.34 -16.82
C LEU A 231 11.00 -4.93 -17.18
N TYR A 232 11.67 -4.79 -18.32
CA TYR A 232 12.21 -3.52 -18.77
C TYR A 232 11.13 -2.59 -19.31
N ASP A 233 11.39 -1.30 -19.16
CA ASP A 233 10.65 -0.23 -19.79
C ASP A 233 11.65 0.83 -20.28
N GLN A 234 11.56 1.18 -21.56
CA GLN A 234 12.40 2.19 -22.20
C GLN A 234 12.00 3.62 -21.80
N LEU A 235 10.76 3.82 -21.36
CA LEU A 235 10.21 5.14 -20.98
C LEU A 235 10.56 5.50 -19.52
N ARG A 236 11.82 5.27 -19.14
CA ARG A 236 12.38 5.70 -17.85
C ARG A 236 13.41 6.79 -18.06
N ASP A 237 13.59 7.63 -17.05
CA ASP A 237 14.64 8.64 -17.07
C ASP A 237 16.02 7.98 -17.14
N GLN A 238 16.76 8.27 -18.20
CA GLN A 238 18.08 7.71 -18.47
C GLN A 238 19.14 8.24 -17.51
N ASN A 239 18.91 9.41 -16.90
CA ASN A 239 19.82 10.00 -15.92
C ASN A 239 19.67 9.39 -14.51
N HIS A 240 18.60 8.61 -14.27
CA HIS A 240 18.30 7.98 -12.97
C HIS A 240 18.44 6.45 -13.00
N GLN A 241 19.19 5.91 -13.95
CA GLN A 241 19.54 4.49 -13.98
C GLN A 241 20.63 4.18 -12.92
N PRO A 242 20.73 2.92 -12.44
CA PRO A 242 21.81 2.54 -11.53
C PRO A 242 23.20 2.90 -12.08
N PRO A 243 24.15 3.36 -11.24
CA PRO A 243 24.11 3.30 -9.77
C PRO A 243 23.51 4.55 -9.10
N VAL A 244 22.77 5.40 -9.82
CA VAL A 244 22.18 6.62 -9.25
C VAL A 244 21.20 6.28 -8.13
N LEU A 245 21.33 7.00 -7.02
CA LEU A 245 20.48 6.86 -5.84
C LEU A 245 19.20 7.66 -6.03
N LEU A 246 18.07 7.09 -5.64
CA LEU A 246 16.78 7.76 -5.60
C LEU A 246 16.84 8.93 -4.61
N ASP A 247 16.35 10.09 -5.01
CA ASP A 247 16.16 11.25 -4.15
C ASP A 247 14.70 11.37 -3.74
N PHE A 248 14.41 11.36 -2.43
CA PHE A 248 13.04 11.38 -1.92
C PHE A 248 12.43 12.78 -1.92
N ASP A 249 13.23 13.82 -2.18
CA ASP A 249 12.80 15.21 -2.30
C ASP A 249 13.03 15.72 -3.74
N TYR A 250 13.03 14.81 -4.72
CA TYR A 250 13.29 15.11 -6.13
C TYR A 250 12.21 16.02 -6.73
N ALA A 251 12.64 17.09 -7.40
CA ALA A 251 11.83 17.86 -8.33
C ALA A 251 12.30 17.67 -9.78
N ALA A 252 11.36 17.72 -10.73
CA ALA A 252 11.69 17.56 -12.14
C ALA A 252 12.72 18.59 -12.61
N GLY A 253 13.84 18.11 -13.14
CA GLY A 253 14.95 18.95 -13.60
C GLY A 253 16.07 19.14 -12.57
N ASP A 254 15.94 18.58 -11.37
CA ASP A 254 17.02 18.60 -10.38
C ASP A 254 18.26 17.86 -10.90
N PRO A 255 19.48 18.39 -10.61
CA PRO A 255 20.70 17.70 -10.95
C PRO A 255 20.87 16.46 -10.08
N ASN A 256 21.46 15.40 -10.65
CA ASN A 256 21.78 14.20 -9.89
C ASN A 256 22.60 14.51 -8.64
N PRO A 257 22.25 13.95 -7.47
CA PRO A 257 22.99 14.16 -6.23
C PRO A 257 24.45 13.71 -6.37
N THR A 258 25.39 14.59 -6.04
CA THR A 258 26.83 14.31 -6.15
C THR A 258 27.44 13.70 -4.89
N ASN A 259 26.72 13.72 -3.77
CA ASN A 259 27.20 13.21 -2.47
C ASN A 259 26.22 12.18 -1.88
N ALA A 260 26.57 10.91 -2.04
CA ALA A 260 25.76 9.78 -1.57
C ALA A 260 25.46 9.83 -0.06
N ASN A 261 26.44 10.17 0.79
CA ASN A 261 26.24 10.20 2.25
C ASN A 261 25.24 11.27 2.69
N LYS A 262 25.29 12.45 2.05
CA LYS A 262 24.30 13.51 2.28
C LYS A 262 22.92 13.06 1.82
N LEU A 263 22.81 12.42 0.66
CA LEU A 263 21.55 11.94 0.14
C LEU A 263 20.93 10.86 1.03
N TYR A 264 21.70 9.86 1.47
CA TYR A 264 21.22 8.86 2.43
C TYR A 264 20.62 9.50 3.68
N SER A 265 21.32 10.48 4.25
CA SER A 265 20.85 11.18 5.44
C SER A 265 19.59 12.01 5.16
N SER A 266 19.48 12.62 3.97
CA SER A 266 18.28 13.34 3.52
C SER A 266 17.09 12.39 3.38
N ASN A 267 17.24 11.32 2.62
CA ASN A 267 16.20 10.31 2.38
C ASN A 267 15.69 9.70 3.69
N LEU A 268 16.59 9.31 4.59
CA LEU A 268 16.20 8.75 5.90
C LEU A 268 15.43 9.78 6.75
N ARG A 269 15.77 11.08 6.66
CA ARG A 269 15.03 12.15 7.32
C ARG A 269 13.65 12.35 6.71
N VAL A 270 13.54 12.29 5.38
CA VAL A 270 12.25 12.33 4.67
C VAL A 270 11.39 11.15 5.13
N MET A 271 11.92 9.93 5.16
CA MET A 271 11.18 8.75 5.65
C MET A 271 10.71 8.90 7.08
N TYR A 272 11.58 9.36 7.98
CA TYR A 272 11.18 9.61 9.37
C TYR A 272 10.07 10.67 9.43
N LYS A 273 10.15 11.72 8.61
CA LYS A 273 9.10 12.73 8.51
C LYS A 273 7.78 12.12 8.02
N GLN A 274 7.80 11.38 6.91
CA GLN A 274 6.58 10.86 6.30
C GLN A 274 5.93 9.70 7.07
N MET A 275 6.72 8.91 7.80
CA MET A 275 6.22 7.75 8.56
C MET A 275 5.99 8.03 10.05
N VAL A 276 6.66 9.04 10.64
CA VAL A 276 6.64 9.27 12.09
C VAL A 276 6.19 10.69 12.42
N SER A 277 7.03 11.71 12.18
CA SER A 277 6.77 13.04 12.75
C SER A 277 5.61 13.77 12.04
N GLY A 278 5.39 13.53 10.75
CA GLY A 278 4.28 14.05 9.97
C GLY A 278 3.02 13.18 10.05
N ALA A 279 3.15 11.90 10.39
CA ALA A 279 2.08 10.90 10.36
C ALA A 279 1.33 10.74 11.69
N ALA A 280 1.37 11.74 12.58
CA ALA A 280 0.87 11.63 13.95
C ALA A 280 -0.65 11.36 14.08
N LYS A 281 -1.42 11.49 13.00
CA LYS A 281 -2.86 11.22 12.94
C LYS A 281 -3.19 10.42 11.69
N PRO A 282 -4.25 9.58 11.71
CA PRO A 282 -4.69 8.84 10.52
C PRO A 282 -4.92 9.74 9.30
N THR A 283 -5.54 10.91 9.47
CA THR A 283 -5.79 11.84 8.35
C THR A 283 -4.53 12.52 7.82
N LEU A 284 -3.45 12.55 8.60
CA LEU A 284 -2.16 13.04 8.12
C LEU A 284 -1.43 11.95 7.33
N PHE A 285 -1.52 10.69 7.76
CA PHE A 285 -0.86 9.58 7.09
C PHE A 285 -1.60 9.08 5.85
N PHE A 286 -2.91 8.81 5.99
CA PHE A 286 -3.74 8.25 4.92
C PHE A 286 -4.28 9.30 3.96
N GLY A 287 -4.40 10.56 4.39
CA GLY A 287 -5.03 11.64 3.63
C GLY A 287 -6.38 12.07 4.19
N LYS A 288 -6.95 13.12 3.60
CA LYS A 288 -8.21 13.70 4.04
C LYS A 288 -9.40 12.79 3.72
N PRO A 289 -10.49 12.89 4.52
CA PRO A 289 -11.73 12.20 4.22
C PRO A 289 -12.29 12.56 2.85
N TYR A 290 -12.75 11.56 2.11
CA TYR A 290 -13.42 11.69 0.82
C TYR A 290 -14.70 10.85 0.82
N ARG A 291 -15.84 11.51 0.64
CA ARG A 291 -17.19 10.93 0.72
C ARG A 291 -17.97 11.23 -0.56
N ALA A 292 -19.01 10.44 -0.80
CA ALA A 292 -19.87 10.66 -1.95
C ALA A 292 -20.51 12.06 -1.90
N GLY A 293 -20.34 12.81 -2.99
CA GLY A 293 -20.74 14.21 -3.11
C GLY A 293 -19.66 15.24 -2.74
N ASP A 294 -18.49 14.80 -2.28
CA ASP A 294 -17.32 15.68 -2.09
C ASP A 294 -16.55 15.84 -3.41
N ASP A 295 -15.93 17.00 -3.63
CA ASP A 295 -14.95 17.20 -4.70
C ASP A 295 -13.78 16.21 -4.57
N SER A 296 -13.24 15.78 -5.72
CA SER A 296 -12.07 14.91 -5.78
C SER A 296 -10.83 15.57 -5.15
N ARG A 297 -9.82 14.76 -4.79
CA ARG A 297 -8.52 15.21 -4.28
C ARG A 297 -8.56 16.16 -3.05
N PRO A 298 -9.31 15.87 -1.97
CA PRO A 298 -9.45 16.76 -0.81
C PRO A 298 -8.13 17.04 -0.07
N GLY A 299 -7.14 16.16 -0.16
CA GLY A 299 -5.78 16.35 0.31
C GLY A 299 -5.08 15.03 0.63
N ALA A 300 -3.89 14.86 0.06
CA ALA A 300 -3.02 13.68 0.24
C ALA A 300 -2.53 13.49 1.68
N GLY A 301 -2.17 12.25 1.99
CA GLY A 301 -1.43 11.89 3.19
C GLY A 301 0.08 12.00 2.99
N THR A 302 0.84 11.91 4.07
CA THR A 302 2.29 12.15 4.08
C THR A 302 3.10 11.28 3.13
N ILE A 303 2.67 10.05 2.83
CA ILE A 303 3.41 9.15 1.92
C ILE A 303 3.07 9.39 0.45
N GLU A 304 1.91 9.95 0.17
CA GLU A 304 1.50 10.30 -1.19
C GLU A 304 2.07 11.66 -1.64
N THR A 305 2.43 12.52 -0.70
CA THR A 305 3.04 13.85 -0.92
C THR A 305 4.57 13.84 -0.95
#